data_AF-A0A6J5YIK1-F1
#
_entry.id   AF-A0A6J5YIK1-F1
#
_cell.length_a   1.000
_cell.length_b   1.000
_cell.length_c   1.000
_cell.angle_alpha   90.00
_cell.angle_beta   90.00
_cell.angle_gamma   90.00
#
_symmetry.space_group_name_H-M   'P 1'
#
loop_
_entity.id
_entity.type
_entity.pdbx_description
1 polymer ?
#
loop_
_entity_poly.entity_id
_entity_poly.type
_entity_poly.pdbx_seq_one_letter_code
_entity_poly.pdbx_strand_id
1 'polypeptide(L)'
;MNHRPAAVAVACLILFVAGCGSSESSSPTTTTAAETSQHTFEVDHFAEGAIVGDVATAECTLSGETITTCSTVTISGAPATYSPGPFCPDTITTTADDAGIWFDGNGTYDLTGEFIKNLATFYNDDQWHMYDDLGKVKVTDSQAAFLGAARPDVDPQYQNQCVEGRVEWLTNGESITKSVVIPTTPVMAAGSSSAQSSDWGITLDGIVIAKSAPVSAILGAHTIAAFDDCGGHFNNVEGYHLHGATGCGTLDDDHLAGETAMFGYAMDGFPIHLPLSGADLEAANLDDCGGHSVAGIGYHYHANDPSKNSVLTCLKGEFVATDAAQGGPPQGPPPGGAPGPAR
;
A
#
# COMPACT_ATOMS: atom_id res chain seq x y z
N MET A 1 16.89 -69.62 16.09
CA MET A 1 16.85 -70.28 17.43
C MET A 1 17.09 -69.15 18.44
N ASN A 2 16.09 -68.57 19.10
CA ASN A 2 15.14 -69.20 19.99
C ASN A 2 13.76 -68.52 19.90
N HIS A 3 12.75 -69.34 19.61
CA HIS A 3 11.35 -69.08 19.94
C HIS A 3 11.12 -69.42 21.41
N ARG A 4 10.22 -68.67 22.09
CA ARG A 4 9.29 -69.16 23.13
C ARG A 4 8.35 -68.04 23.62
N PRO A 5 7.16 -68.36 24.17
CA PRO A 5 5.93 -68.42 23.38
C PRO A 5 4.78 -67.54 23.91
N ALA A 6 3.71 -67.51 23.11
CA ALA A 6 2.42 -66.88 23.34
C ALA A 6 1.71 -67.31 24.65
N ALA A 7 1.02 -66.36 25.27
CA ALA A 7 -0.09 -66.61 26.19
C ALA A 7 -1.39 -66.14 25.52
N VAL A 8 -2.20 -67.11 25.14
CA VAL A 8 -3.56 -66.97 24.63
C VAL A 8 -4.50 -66.93 25.83
N ALA A 9 -5.29 -65.87 25.96
CA ALA A 9 -6.44 -65.83 26.85
C ALA A 9 -7.72 -65.78 26.01
N VAL A 10 -8.50 -66.85 26.10
CA VAL A 10 -9.83 -67.04 25.51
C VAL A 10 -10.88 -66.88 26.61
N ALA A 11 -12.08 -66.47 26.20
CA ALA A 11 -13.36 -66.37 26.91
C ALA A 11 -13.71 -64.93 27.34
N CYS A 12 -14.90 -64.40 27.09
CA CYS A 12 -16.19 -65.07 26.96
C CYS A 12 -17.10 -64.29 26.00
N LEU A 13 -17.72 -65.02 25.08
CA LEU A 13 -18.79 -64.54 24.20
C LEU A 13 -20.08 -64.45 25.02
N ILE A 14 -20.64 -63.26 25.17
CA ILE A 14 -22.02 -63.05 25.64
C ILE A 14 -22.80 -62.42 24.48
N LEU A 15 -23.60 -63.24 23.79
CA LEU A 15 -24.68 -62.77 22.94
C LEU A 15 -25.88 -62.41 23.84
N PHE A 16 -26.24 -61.13 23.89
CA PHE A 16 -27.60 -60.72 24.22
C PHE A 16 -28.27 -60.24 22.93
N VAL A 17 -29.33 -60.93 22.54
CA VAL A 17 -30.26 -60.53 21.48
C VAL A 17 -31.48 -59.89 22.15
N ALA A 18 -32.02 -58.89 21.46
CA ALA A 18 -33.38 -58.33 21.51
C ALA A 18 -33.50 -56.93 22.15
N GLY A 19 -33.88 -55.98 21.29
CA GLY A 19 -34.41 -54.68 21.66
C GLY A 19 -34.31 -53.67 20.52
N CYS A 20 -35.16 -53.77 19.50
CA CYS A 20 -35.45 -52.63 18.63
C CYS A 20 -36.10 -51.54 19.49
N GLY A 21 -35.35 -50.48 19.78
CA GLY A 21 -35.85 -49.22 20.29
C GLY A 21 -35.25 -48.11 19.44
N SER A 22 -36.08 -47.42 18.66
CA SER A 22 -35.69 -46.21 17.94
C SER A 22 -35.15 -45.21 18.95
N SER A 23 -33.89 -44.83 18.83
CA SER A 23 -33.28 -43.76 19.62
C SER A 23 -32.36 -43.00 18.69
N GLU A 24 -32.69 -41.73 18.52
CA GLU A 24 -31.99 -40.77 17.68
C GLU A 24 -30.50 -40.76 18.03
N SER A 25 -29.67 -41.04 17.03
CA SER A 25 -28.22 -40.98 17.18
C SER A 25 -27.81 -39.51 17.18
N SER A 26 -27.78 -38.89 18.36
CA SER A 26 -27.09 -37.62 18.56
C SER A 26 -25.59 -37.87 18.45
N SER A 27 -25.04 -37.74 17.24
CA SER A 27 -23.59 -37.55 17.09
C SER A 27 -23.20 -36.31 17.88
N PRO A 28 -22.11 -36.32 18.67
CA PRO A 28 -21.57 -35.08 19.19
C PRO A 28 -21.08 -34.29 17.98
N THR A 29 -21.82 -33.24 17.63
CA THR A 29 -21.30 -32.17 16.79
C THR A 29 -20.14 -31.58 17.56
N THR A 30 -18.92 -31.98 17.21
CA THR A 30 -17.75 -31.18 17.51
C THR A 30 -18.00 -29.87 16.78
N THR A 31 -18.48 -28.86 17.51
CA THR A 31 -18.43 -27.48 17.05
C THR A 31 -16.95 -27.16 16.94
N THR A 32 -16.38 -27.39 15.75
CA THR A 32 -15.22 -26.64 15.31
C THR A 32 -15.60 -25.19 15.49
N ALA A 33 -14.98 -24.51 16.45
CA ALA A 33 -15.00 -23.07 16.49
C ALA A 33 -14.66 -22.61 15.07
N ALA A 34 -15.56 -21.86 14.43
CA ALA A 34 -15.23 -21.24 13.16
C ALA A 34 -13.95 -20.45 13.41
N GLU A 35 -12.85 -20.83 12.75
CA GLU A 35 -11.70 -19.96 12.61
C GLU A 35 -12.25 -18.67 12.02
N THR A 36 -12.30 -17.61 12.83
CA THR A 36 -12.64 -16.27 12.40
C THR A 36 -11.62 -15.94 11.30
N SER A 37 -12.06 -16.03 10.05
CA SER A 37 -11.16 -15.93 8.90
C SER A 37 -10.49 -14.56 8.93
N GLN A 38 -9.18 -14.50 8.65
CA GLN A 38 -8.32 -13.31 8.63
C GLN A 38 -8.68 -12.26 7.55
N HIS A 39 -9.94 -12.28 7.09
CA HIS A 39 -10.50 -11.36 6.13
C HIS A 39 -10.94 -10.04 6.73
N THR A 40 -11.05 -9.94 8.04
CA THR A 40 -11.68 -8.79 8.64
C THR A 40 -10.69 -7.65 8.79
N PHE A 41 -11.19 -6.44 8.55
CA PHE A 41 -10.48 -5.24 8.98
C PHE A 41 -10.55 -5.16 10.51
N GLU A 42 -9.39 -5.21 11.15
CA GLU A 42 -9.27 -5.18 12.60
C GLU A 42 -8.39 -4.00 13.01
N VAL A 43 -8.89 -3.19 13.94
CA VAL A 43 -8.17 -2.00 14.45
C VAL A 43 -6.91 -2.43 15.21
N ASP A 44 -6.93 -3.60 15.85
CA ASP A 44 -5.80 -4.13 16.62
C ASP A 44 -4.62 -4.55 15.74
N HIS A 45 -4.77 -4.56 14.41
CA HIS A 45 -3.65 -4.74 13.48
C HIS A 45 -2.82 -3.48 13.28
N PHE A 46 -3.25 -2.32 13.77
CA PHE A 46 -2.53 -1.06 13.59
C PHE A 46 -1.51 -0.83 14.71
N ALA A 47 -0.36 -0.25 14.36
CA ALA A 47 0.64 0.14 15.33
C ALA A 47 0.11 1.21 16.29
N GLU A 48 0.65 1.23 17.51
CA GLU A 48 0.36 2.31 18.45
C GLU A 48 0.72 3.67 17.82
N GLY A 49 -0.26 4.59 17.76
CA GLY A 49 -0.09 5.91 17.14
C GLY A 49 -0.39 5.98 15.64
N ALA A 50 -0.66 4.86 14.97
CA ALA A 50 -1.05 4.83 13.55
C ALA A 50 -2.47 5.38 13.31
N ILE A 51 -3.38 5.12 14.25
CA ILE A 51 -4.74 5.65 14.26
C ILE A 51 -4.85 6.74 15.33
N VAL A 52 -5.47 7.86 14.97
CA VAL A 52 -5.72 8.99 15.86
C VAL A 52 -7.22 9.16 16.12
N GLY A 53 -7.58 9.38 17.38
CA GLY A 53 -8.97 9.50 17.81
C GLY A 53 -9.72 8.17 17.88
N ASP A 54 -11.04 8.25 17.99
CA ASP A 54 -11.91 7.08 18.12
C ASP A 54 -12.23 6.47 16.75
N VAL A 55 -12.27 5.13 16.69
CA VAL A 55 -12.79 4.40 15.53
C VAL A 55 -14.31 4.28 15.64
N ALA A 56 -15.01 4.67 14.58
CA ALA A 56 -16.47 4.55 14.51
C ALA A 56 -16.87 3.42 13.57
N THR A 57 -17.84 2.60 13.97
CA THR A 57 -18.43 1.56 13.11
C THR A 57 -19.88 1.89 12.79
N ALA A 58 -20.29 1.75 11.53
CA ALA A 58 -21.66 1.96 11.11
C ALA A 58 -22.04 1.02 9.96
N GLU A 59 -23.33 0.84 9.74
CA GLU A 59 -23.84 0.19 8.52
C GLU A 59 -23.50 1.06 7.30
N CYS A 60 -23.09 0.42 6.21
CA CYS A 60 -22.72 1.06 4.94
C CYS A 60 -23.19 0.20 3.77
N THR A 61 -23.41 0.83 2.61
CA THR A 61 -23.67 0.16 1.33
C THR A 61 -22.42 0.21 0.47
N LEU A 62 -21.96 -0.95 0.01
CA LEU A 62 -20.80 -1.08 -0.88
C LEU A 62 -21.20 -0.89 -2.34
N SER A 63 -20.20 -0.80 -3.21
CA SER A 63 -20.36 -0.58 -4.64
C SER A 63 -21.21 -1.63 -5.37
N GLY A 64 -21.30 -2.86 -4.85
CA GLY A 64 -22.19 -3.91 -5.38
C GLY A 64 -23.56 -3.99 -4.71
N GLU A 65 -23.96 -2.92 -4.01
CA GLU A 65 -25.21 -2.82 -3.23
C GLU A 65 -25.24 -3.71 -1.97
N THR A 66 -24.11 -4.35 -1.62
CA THR A 66 -23.98 -5.13 -0.39
C THR A 66 -24.05 -4.21 0.82
N ILE A 67 -24.94 -4.52 1.77
CA ILE A 67 -25.02 -3.83 3.06
C ILE A 67 -24.13 -4.58 4.06
N THR A 68 -23.17 -3.88 4.66
CA THR A 68 -22.22 -4.43 5.64
C THR A 68 -21.92 -3.43 6.75
N THR A 69 -21.02 -3.79 7.67
CA THR A 69 -20.44 -2.86 8.65
C THR A 69 -19.14 -2.29 8.11
N CYS A 70 -19.00 -0.97 8.17
CA CYS A 70 -17.76 -0.27 7.85
C CYS A 70 -17.16 0.39 9.08
N SER A 71 -15.84 0.46 9.12
CA SER A 71 -15.06 1.23 10.09
C SER A 71 -14.60 2.54 9.45
N THR A 72 -14.86 3.65 10.14
CA THR A 72 -14.23 4.93 9.87
C THR A 72 -13.03 5.07 10.78
N VAL A 73 -11.83 5.10 10.19
CA VAL A 73 -10.57 5.28 10.90
C VAL A 73 -9.87 6.54 10.43
N THR A 74 -9.20 7.24 11.33
CA THR A 74 -8.36 8.39 10.98
C THR A 74 -6.92 8.01 11.21
N ILE A 75 -6.16 7.88 10.12
CA ILE A 75 -4.73 7.61 10.20
C ILE A 75 -3.94 8.88 10.54
N SER A 76 -2.82 8.71 11.22
CA SER A 76 -1.95 9.80 11.71
C SER A 76 -1.30 10.61 10.58
N GLY A 77 -1.09 10.00 9.41
CA GLY A 77 -0.33 10.62 8.31
C GLY A 77 1.18 10.68 8.57
N ALA A 78 1.66 9.95 9.58
CA ALA A 78 3.07 9.73 9.86
C ALA A 78 3.29 8.28 10.30
N PRO A 79 4.29 7.60 9.75
CA PRO A 79 4.54 6.21 10.06
C PRO A 79 4.86 6.05 11.54
N ALA A 80 4.13 5.17 12.22
CA ALA A 80 4.32 4.90 13.64
C ALA A 80 5.58 4.05 13.93
N THR A 81 6.12 3.39 12.90
CA THR A 81 7.17 2.37 13.07
C THR A 81 8.55 2.81 12.56
N TYR A 82 8.63 3.91 11.81
CA TYR A 82 9.87 4.46 11.29
C TYR A 82 9.81 5.99 11.17
N SER A 83 10.94 6.61 10.87
CA SER A 83 11.01 8.04 10.55
C SER A 83 11.23 8.22 9.06
N PRO A 84 10.42 9.04 8.35
CA PRO A 84 10.62 9.28 6.93
C PRO A 84 12.01 9.82 6.58
N GLY A 85 12.53 9.40 5.43
CA GLY A 85 13.85 9.75 4.94
C GLY A 85 14.94 8.72 5.28
N PRO A 86 16.16 8.86 4.72
CA PRO A 86 16.65 9.96 3.88
C PRO A 86 15.96 10.02 2.50
N PHE A 87 16.04 11.17 1.82
CA PHE A 87 15.43 11.40 0.50
C PHE A 87 16.49 11.77 -0.54
N CYS A 88 16.74 13.06 -0.75
CA CYS A 88 17.71 13.52 -1.74
C CYS A 88 19.14 13.36 -1.23
N PRO A 89 20.09 12.92 -2.08
CA PRO A 89 21.50 12.95 -1.73
C PRO A 89 22.00 14.39 -1.60
N ASP A 90 22.83 14.67 -0.60
CA ASP A 90 23.44 16.01 -0.43
C ASP A 90 24.44 16.37 -1.55
N THR A 91 25.18 15.37 -2.05
CA THR A 91 26.27 15.57 -3.00
C THR A 91 26.34 14.44 -4.04
N ILE A 92 27.08 14.67 -5.13
CA ILE A 92 27.39 13.64 -6.13
C ILE A 92 28.29 12.49 -5.61
N THR A 93 28.62 12.49 -4.32
CA THR A 93 29.37 11.42 -3.64
C THR A 93 28.57 10.71 -2.56
N THR A 94 27.33 11.13 -2.30
CA THR A 94 26.45 10.49 -1.32
C THR A 94 26.13 9.06 -1.74
N THR A 95 26.23 8.12 -0.80
CA THR A 95 25.96 6.69 -0.99
C THR A 95 24.51 6.35 -0.70
N ALA A 96 24.09 5.12 -1.01
CA ALA A 96 22.73 4.65 -0.76
C ALA A 96 22.33 4.74 0.72
N ASP A 97 23.27 4.51 1.65
CA ASP A 97 22.99 4.59 3.09
C ASP A 97 22.49 5.98 3.57
N ASP A 98 22.75 7.05 2.80
CA ASP A 98 22.41 8.44 3.13
C ASP A 98 21.50 9.10 2.06
N ALA A 99 20.87 8.29 1.20
CA ALA A 99 19.96 8.75 0.16
C ALA A 99 18.81 7.77 0.01
N GLY A 100 17.64 8.25 -0.39
CA GLY A 100 16.51 7.38 -0.66
C GLY A 100 16.58 6.75 -2.05
N ILE A 101 15.41 6.48 -2.62
CA ILE A 101 15.26 5.76 -3.88
C ILE A 101 14.43 6.55 -4.89
N TRP A 102 14.49 6.10 -6.14
CA TRP A 102 13.66 6.58 -7.24
C TRP A 102 13.07 5.41 -8.00
N PHE A 103 11.74 5.45 -8.23
CA PHE A 103 11.06 4.52 -9.13
C PHE A 103 10.53 5.28 -10.34
N ASP A 104 10.91 4.86 -11.55
CA ASP A 104 10.50 5.52 -12.79
C ASP A 104 9.44 4.75 -13.59
N GLY A 105 8.85 3.71 -13.00
CA GLY A 105 7.91 2.81 -13.68
C GLY A 105 8.59 1.64 -14.42
N ASN A 106 9.91 1.70 -14.63
CA ASN A 106 10.70 0.66 -15.30
C ASN A 106 11.70 -0.02 -14.35
N GLY A 107 12.16 0.69 -13.32
CA GLY A 107 13.09 0.15 -12.34
C GLY A 107 13.04 0.91 -11.01
N THR A 108 13.80 0.36 -10.06
CA THR A 108 14.10 0.95 -8.76
C THR A 108 15.58 1.27 -8.71
N TYR A 109 15.92 2.48 -8.29
CA TYR A 109 17.30 2.94 -8.23
C TYR A 109 17.58 3.62 -6.90
N ASP A 110 18.71 3.27 -6.27
CA ASP A 110 19.25 4.06 -5.17
C ASP A 110 19.60 5.45 -5.71
N LEU A 111 19.06 6.50 -5.08
CA LEU A 111 19.24 7.89 -5.48
C LEU A 111 20.61 8.41 -5.03
N THR A 112 21.65 7.62 -5.25
CA THR A 112 23.03 7.99 -4.93
C THR A 112 23.47 9.24 -5.69
N GLY A 113 24.50 9.90 -5.17
CA GLY A 113 25.15 10.99 -5.87
C GLY A 113 25.70 10.59 -7.24
N GLU A 114 26.16 9.35 -7.40
CA GLU A 114 26.62 8.80 -8.68
C GLU A 114 25.45 8.68 -9.68
N PHE A 115 24.29 8.20 -9.23
CA PHE A 115 23.08 8.14 -10.05
C PHE A 115 22.67 9.55 -10.51
N ILE A 116 22.59 10.52 -9.60
CA ILE A 116 22.28 11.93 -9.93
C ILE A 116 23.25 12.49 -10.98
N LYS A 117 24.55 12.22 -10.84
CA LYS A 117 25.57 12.65 -11.80
C LYS A 117 25.38 12.03 -13.18
N ASN A 118 24.81 10.83 -13.25
CA ASN A 118 24.67 10.04 -14.47
C ASN A 118 23.32 10.22 -15.18
N LEU A 119 22.39 11.01 -14.63
CA LEU A 119 21.02 11.17 -15.16
C LEU A 119 20.96 11.51 -16.65
N ALA A 120 21.85 12.39 -17.13
CA ALA A 120 21.89 12.77 -18.55
C ALA A 120 22.20 11.59 -19.46
N THR A 121 23.13 10.71 -19.07
CA THR A 121 23.43 9.49 -19.83
C THR A 121 22.33 8.45 -19.65
N PHE A 122 21.82 8.30 -18.42
CA PHE A 122 20.78 7.33 -18.08
C PHE A 122 19.49 7.55 -18.88
N TYR A 123 19.01 8.80 -18.94
CA TYR A 123 17.82 9.18 -19.70
C TYR A 123 18.12 9.60 -21.15
N ASN A 124 19.39 9.58 -21.56
CA ASN A 124 19.85 10.02 -22.89
C ASN A 124 19.34 11.44 -23.23
N ASP A 125 19.54 12.37 -22.30
CA ASP A 125 19.12 13.77 -22.41
C ASP A 125 20.09 14.69 -21.66
N ASP A 126 20.86 15.49 -22.39
CA ASP A 126 21.88 16.40 -21.86
C ASP A 126 21.29 17.59 -21.06
N GLN A 127 19.96 17.75 -21.02
CA GLN A 127 19.30 18.78 -20.21
C GLN A 127 19.30 18.45 -18.71
N TRP A 128 19.52 17.19 -18.33
CA TRP A 128 19.63 16.79 -16.92
C TRP A 128 20.90 17.32 -16.28
N HIS A 129 20.74 18.20 -15.28
CA HIS A 129 21.86 18.76 -14.52
C HIS A 129 21.45 19.23 -13.12
N MET A 130 21.34 18.27 -12.20
CA MET A 130 20.81 18.45 -10.84
C MET A 130 21.86 18.75 -9.76
N TYR A 131 23.05 19.20 -10.11
CA TYR A 131 24.10 19.55 -9.16
C TYR A 131 24.86 20.81 -9.59
N ASP A 132 25.60 21.43 -8.68
CA ASP A 132 26.45 22.61 -8.96
C ASP A 132 27.91 22.23 -9.29
N ASP A 133 28.75 23.22 -9.60
CA ASP A 133 30.15 23.00 -9.97
C ASP A 133 31.00 22.36 -8.85
N LEU A 134 30.52 22.42 -7.59
CA LEU A 134 31.17 21.80 -6.43
C LEU A 134 30.63 20.39 -6.16
N GLY A 135 29.65 19.94 -6.94
CA GLY A 135 29.01 18.64 -6.79
C GLY A 135 27.93 18.59 -5.71
N LYS A 136 27.46 19.75 -5.22
CA LYS A 136 26.29 19.81 -4.34
C LYS A 136 25.03 19.58 -5.17
N VAL A 137 24.17 18.67 -4.74
CA VAL A 137 22.90 18.40 -5.41
C VAL A 137 21.93 19.56 -5.15
N LYS A 138 21.17 19.95 -6.18
CA LYS A 138 20.15 20.99 -6.12
C LYS A 138 18.90 20.39 -5.48
N VAL A 139 18.84 20.45 -4.16
CA VAL A 139 17.71 19.95 -3.36
C VAL A 139 16.73 21.09 -3.06
N THR A 140 15.43 20.79 -2.99
CA THR A 140 14.42 21.73 -2.51
C THR A 140 14.59 21.97 -1.00
N ASP A 141 15.31 23.01 -0.62
CA ASP A 141 15.73 23.31 0.76
C ASP A 141 14.82 24.31 1.51
N SER A 142 13.65 24.63 0.94
CA SER A 142 12.67 25.53 1.54
C SER A 142 11.25 25.14 1.15
N GLN A 143 10.27 25.54 1.98
CA GLN A 143 8.85 25.34 1.68
C GLN A 143 8.47 25.91 0.31
N ALA A 144 8.99 27.09 -0.08
CA ALA A 144 8.70 27.68 -1.38
C ALA A 144 9.24 26.84 -2.55
N ALA A 145 10.47 26.33 -2.43
CA ALA A 145 11.07 25.45 -3.43
C ALA A 145 10.30 24.12 -3.53
N PHE A 146 9.99 23.51 -2.40
CA PHE A 146 9.19 22.29 -2.34
C PHE A 146 7.81 22.48 -3.00
N LEU A 147 7.05 23.51 -2.63
CA LEU A 147 5.72 23.77 -3.21
C LEU A 147 5.77 24.14 -4.71
N GLY A 148 6.86 24.74 -5.17
CA GLY A 148 7.05 25.07 -6.57
C GLY A 148 7.48 23.87 -7.43
N ALA A 149 8.14 22.88 -6.83
CA ALA A 149 8.64 21.69 -7.51
C ALA A 149 7.72 20.46 -7.37
N ALA A 150 7.04 20.29 -6.24
CA ALA A 150 6.16 19.16 -5.94
C ALA A 150 4.74 19.37 -6.54
N ARG A 151 4.68 19.66 -7.85
CA ARG A 151 3.44 19.87 -8.60
C ARG A 151 3.60 19.42 -10.05
N PRO A 152 2.52 18.98 -10.73
CA PRO A 152 2.62 18.52 -12.13
C PRO A 152 3.17 19.58 -13.10
N ASP A 153 2.85 20.85 -12.85
CA ASP A 153 3.34 22.00 -13.60
C ASP A 153 4.46 22.68 -12.80
N VAL A 154 5.64 22.05 -12.79
CA VAL A 154 6.82 22.51 -12.04
C VAL A 154 7.17 23.93 -12.45
N ASP A 155 7.36 24.82 -11.47
CA ASP A 155 7.85 26.18 -11.74
C ASP A 155 9.22 26.07 -12.46
N PRO A 156 9.40 26.73 -13.62
CA PRO A 156 10.65 26.66 -14.39
C PRO A 156 11.92 26.91 -13.58
N GLN A 157 11.87 27.69 -12.49
CA GLN A 157 13.04 27.94 -11.64
C GLN A 157 13.47 26.72 -10.79
N TYR A 158 12.56 25.76 -10.59
CA TYR A 158 12.78 24.54 -9.81
C TYR A 158 12.91 23.27 -10.68
N GLN A 159 12.98 23.41 -12.00
CA GLN A 159 13.45 22.34 -12.88
C GLN A 159 14.90 21.97 -12.53
N ASN A 160 15.32 20.73 -12.82
CA ASN A 160 16.64 20.24 -12.45
C ASN A 160 16.90 20.27 -10.94
N GLN A 161 15.88 19.96 -10.14
CA GLN A 161 16.00 19.77 -8.70
C GLN A 161 15.60 18.36 -8.26
N CYS A 162 16.29 17.90 -7.21
CA CYS A 162 15.86 16.78 -6.41
C CYS A 162 14.83 17.32 -5.41
N VAL A 163 13.60 16.83 -5.53
CA VAL A 163 12.45 17.29 -4.76
C VAL A 163 12.32 16.41 -3.54
N GLU A 164 12.54 17.00 -2.38
CA GLU A 164 12.22 16.43 -1.07
C GLU A 164 11.29 17.39 -0.30
N GLY A 165 10.40 16.83 0.50
CA GLY A 165 9.55 17.60 1.41
C GLY A 165 9.84 17.25 2.86
N ARG A 166 9.29 18.05 3.77
CA ARG A 166 9.45 17.87 5.22
C ARG A 166 8.15 18.21 5.92
N VAL A 167 7.90 17.60 7.08
CA VAL A 167 6.67 17.82 7.86
C VAL A 167 6.50 19.30 8.24
N GLU A 168 7.60 20.00 8.53
CA GLU A 168 7.59 21.43 8.91
C GLU A 168 7.13 22.35 7.77
N TRP A 169 7.11 21.85 6.53
CA TRP A 169 6.65 22.58 5.35
C TRP A 169 5.21 22.24 4.95
N LEU A 170 4.57 21.30 5.65
CA LEU A 170 3.16 21.00 5.48
C LEU A 170 2.29 22.05 6.16
N THR A 171 0.97 21.93 5.98
CA THR A 171 0.00 22.80 6.65
C THR A 171 0.19 22.70 8.16
N ASN A 172 0.36 23.84 8.82
CA ASN A 172 0.64 23.97 10.26
C ASN A 172 1.95 23.34 10.76
N GLY A 173 2.81 22.81 9.88
CA GLY A 173 4.03 22.11 10.27
C GLY A 173 3.78 20.76 10.95
N GLU A 174 2.63 20.14 10.66
CA GLU A 174 2.17 18.89 11.25
C GLU A 174 1.86 17.86 10.15
N SER A 175 1.86 16.58 10.52
CA SER A 175 1.42 15.50 9.63
C SER A 175 -0.05 15.66 9.26
N ILE A 176 -0.40 15.31 8.01
CA ILE A 176 -1.76 15.42 7.52
C ILE A 176 -2.51 14.13 7.81
N THR A 177 -3.41 14.18 8.80
CA THR A 177 -4.29 13.06 9.12
C THR A 177 -5.32 12.84 8.02
N LYS A 178 -5.70 11.58 7.75
CA LYS A 178 -6.74 11.25 6.75
C LYS A 178 -7.75 10.28 7.33
N SER A 179 -9.03 10.63 7.25
CA SER A 179 -10.12 9.72 7.59
C SER A 179 -10.53 8.89 6.38
N VAL A 180 -10.59 7.57 6.55
CA VAL A 180 -11.03 6.63 5.53
C VAL A 180 -12.15 5.74 6.06
N VAL A 181 -12.99 5.23 5.16
CA VAL A 181 -14.06 4.30 5.49
C VAL A 181 -13.77 2.98 4.79
N ILE A 182 -13.64 1.90 5.54
CA ILE A 182 -13.24 0.57 5.05
C ILE A 182 -14.28 -0.47 5.50
N PRO A 183 -14.75 -1.38 4.64
CA PRO A 183 -15.63 -2.46 5.07
C PRO A 183 -14.91 -3.39 6.05
N THR A 184 -15.56 -3.68 7.18
CA THR A 184 -15.01 -4.60 8.20
C THR A 184 -14.92 -6.04 7.71
N THR A 185 -15.79 -6.41 6.78
CA THR A 185 -15.78 -7.70 6.09
C THR A 185 -15.79 -7.41 4.59
N PRO A 186 -14.65 -7.57 3.89
CA PRO A 186 -14.56 -7.31 2.47
C PRO A 186 -15.38 -8.33 1.68
N VAL A 187 -15.91 -7.89 0.55
CA VAL A 187 -16.80 -8.68 -0.31
C VAL A 187 -16.23 -8.66 -1.72
N MET A 188 -16.07 -9.83 -2.35
CA MET A 188 -15.60 -9.90 -3.73
C MET A 188 -16.59 -9.21 -4.67
N ALA A 189 -16.11 -8.29 -5.51
CA ALA A 189 -16.89 -7.66 -6.55
C ALA A 189 -17.03 -8.58 -7.79
N ALA A 190 -18.06 -8.33 -8.59
CA ALA A 190 -18.27 -9.04 -9.86
C ALA A 190 -17.17 -8.75 -10.92
N GLY A 191 -16.42 -7.66 -10.75
CA GLY A 191 -15.29 -7.28 -11.60
C GLY A 191 -14.30 -6.41 -10.83
N SER A 192 -13.09 -6.25 -11.36
CA SER A 192 -12.08 -5.40 -10.73
C SER A 192 -12.34 -3.92 -10.99
N SER A 193 -11.84 -3.06 -10.10
CA SER A 193 -11.97 -1.61 -10.22
C SER A 193 -10.67 -0.89 -9.83
N SER A 194 -10.33 0.18 -10.55
CA SER A 194 -9.18 1.06 -10.24
C SER A 194 -9.56 2.54 -10.21
N ALA A 195 -10.78 2.87 -10.67
CA ALA A 195 -11.14 4.23 -11.06
C ALA A 195 -11.83 5.06 -9.96
N GLN A 196 -12.28 4.44 -8.87
CA GLN A 196 -13.26 5.07 -7.97
C GLN A 196 -12.68 5.48 -6.60
N SER A 197 -11.58 4.89 -6.15
CA SER A 197 -10.86 5.37 -4.98
C SER A 197 -9.84 6.46 -5.38
N SER A 198 -9.60 7.46 -4.53
CA SER A 198 -8.45 8.36 -4.69
C SER A 198 -7.13 7.63 -4.44
N ASP A 199 -7.17 6.62 -3.57
CA ASP A 199 -6.01 5.90 -3.02
C ASP A 199 -6.23 4.38 -3.06
N TRP A 200 -5.15 3.61 -2.95
CA TRP A 200 -5.25 2.16 -2.89
C TRP A 200 -5.65 1.64 -1.52
N GLY A 201 -5.23 2.32 -0.45
CA GLY A 201 -5.45 1.84 0.91
C GLY A 201 -4.71 2.65 1.96
N ILE A 202 -4.55 2.04 3.13
CA ILE A 202 -3.79 2.57 4.27
C ILE A 202 -2.85 1.50 4.82
N THR A 203 -1.69 1.89 5.32
CA THR A 203 -0.76 0.97 6.00
C THR A 203 -1.15 0.75 7.46
N LEU A 204 -0.67 -0.34 8.04
CA LEU A 204 -0.83 -0.67 9.46
C LEU A 204 -0.12 0.33 10.38
N ASP A 205 0.84 1.08 9.87
CA ASP A 205 1.57 2.11 10.61
C ASP A 205 1.08 3.54 10.35
N GLY A 206 -0.02 3.71 9.62
CA GLY A 206 -0.79 4.97 9.63
C GLY A 206 -0.49 5.93 8.47
N ILE A 207 -0.11 5.43 7.29
CA ILE A 207 0.12 6.26 6.10
C ILE A 207 -0.84 5.86 4.97
N VAL A 208 -1.07 6.80 4.04
CA VAL A 208 -1.85 6.56 2.83
C VAL A 208 -1.03 5.75 1.84
N ILE A 209 -1.66 4.75 1.23
CA ILE A 209 -1.13 4.08 0.04
C ILE A 209 -1.74 4.75 -1.19
N ALA A 210 -1.00 5.69 -1.78
CA ALA A 210 -1.47 6.50 -2.89
C ALA A 210 -1.39 5.75 -4.22
N LYS A 211 -2.06 6.30 -5.23
CA LYS A 211 -1.86 5.88 -6.62
C LYS A 211 -0.53 6.41 -7.16
N SER A 212 -0.09 5.82 -8.26
CA SER A 212 1.15 6.17 -8.96
C SER A 212 1.48 7.66 -8.99
N ALA A 213 2.72 7.98 -8.61
CA ALA A 213 3.27 9.31 -8.81
C ALA A 213 3.30 9.65 -10.32
N PRO A 214 3.13 10.92 -10.70
CA PRO A 214 3.09 11.34 -12.10
C PRO A 214 4.49 11.38 -12.73
N VAL A 215 5.16 10.23 -12.85
CA VAL A 215 6.55 10.09 -13.32
C VAL A 215 6.79 10.82 -14.65
N SER A 216 5.85 10.73 -15.59
CA SER A 216 5.97 11.43 -16.88
C SER A 216 6.10 12.95 -16.72
N ALA A 217 5.36 13.57 -15.79
CA ALA A 217 5.46 14.99 -15.51
C ALA A 217 6.77 15.33 -14.77
N ILE A 218 7.19 14.48 -13.83
CA ILE A 218 8.43 14.63 -13.06
C ILE A 218 9.65 14.62 -13.99
N LEU A 219 9.75 13.60 -14.86
CA LEU A 219 10.83 13.48 -15.84
C LEU A 219 10.76 14.58 -16.90
N GLY A 220 9.55 14.99 -17.33
CA GLY A 220 9.36 16.08 -18.29
C GLY A 220 9.80 17.45 -17.78
N ALA A 221 9.93 17.63 -16.46
CA ALA A 221 10.47 18.83 -15.83
C ALA A 221 11.95 18.70 -15.41
N HIS A 222 12.61 17.60 -15.79
CA HIS A 222 13.97 17.25 -15.34
C HIS A 222 14.11 17.28 -13.82
N THR A 223 13.07 16.85 -13.10
CA THR A 223 13.08 16.74 -11.64
C THR A 223 13.11 15.29 -11.21
N ILE A 224 13.53 15.03 -9.98
CA ILE A 224 13.34 13.73 -9.33
C ILE A 224 12.55 13.98 -8.05
N ALA A 225 11.39 13.33 -7.91
CA ALA A 225 10.66 13.33 -6.64
C ALA A 225 11.20 12.18 -5.79
N ALA A 226 12.15 12.47 -4.90
CA ALA A 226 12.81 11.45 -4.11
C ALA A 226 11.80 10.73 -3.22
N PHE A 227 11.86 9.40 -3.24
CA PHE A 227 11.23 8.56 -2.22
C PHE A 227 12.29 8.22 -1.17
N ASP A 228 11.87 7.95 0.07
CA ASP A 228 12.75 7.30 1.02
C ASP A 228 12.83 5.80 0.75
N ASP A 229 13.70 5.10 1.48
CA ASP A 229 13.88 3.65 1.37
C ASP A 229 12.62 2.86 1.68
N CYS A 230 11.65 3.47 2.36
CA CYS A 230 10.35 2.88 2.63
C CYS A 230 9.37 3.03 1.47
N GLY A 231 9.72 3.76 0.40
CA GLY A 231 8.92 3.93 -0.81
C GLY A 231 7.89 5.06 -0.72
N GLY A 232 8.05 5.95 0.25
CA GLY A 232 7.16 7.09 0.48
C GLY A 232 7.85 8.43 0.34
N HIS A 233 7.05 9.49 0.23
CA HIS A 233 7.54 10.86 0.22
C HIS A 233 6.46 11.86 0.65
N PHE A 234 6.83 13.13 0.75
CA PHE A 234 5.93 14.21 1.10
C PHE A 234 5.34 14.90 -0.13
N ASN A 235 4.03 15.18 -0.10
CA ASN A 235 3.40 16.22 -0.91
C ASN A 235 2.62 17.19 0.00
N ASN A 236 2.22 18.34 -0.53
CA ASN A 236 1.57 19.39 0.26
C ASN A 236 0.08 19.17 0.55
N VAL A 237 -0.54 18.18 -0.09
CA VAL A 237 -1.98 17.87 0.03
C VAL A 237 -2.21 16.72 1.00
N GLU A 238 -1.44 15.65 0.88
CA GLU A 238 -1.59 14.39 1.60
C GLU A 238 -0.55 14.19 2.69
N GLY A 239 0.52 15.00 2.70
CA GLY A 239 1.64 14.81 3.60
C GLY A 239 2.50 13.64 3.16
N TYR A 240 3.00 12.86 4.11
CA TYR A 240 3.77 11.66 3.82
C TYR A 240 2.85 10.51 3.35
N HIS A 241 3.16 9.94 2.19
CA HIS A 241 2.34 8.90 1.55
C HIS A 241 3.21 7.96 0.71
N LEU A 242 2.70 6.74 0.49
CA LEU A 242 3.42 5.63 -0.11
C LEU A 242 3.05 5.42 -1.58
N HIS A 243 4.05 5.16 -2.43
CA HIS A 243 3.84 4.78 -3.84
C HIS A 243 4.30 3.35 -4.16
N GLY A 244 5.20 2.79 -3.36
CA GLY A 244 5.69 1.41 -3.49
C GLY A 244 6.01 0.81 -2.12
N ALA A 245 5.86 -0.51 -1.98
CA ALA A 245 6.13 -1.21 -0.73
C ALA A 245 7.49 -1.91 -0.77
N THR A 246 8.45 -1.42 0.03
CA THR A 246 9.85 -1.90 0.02
C THR A 246 10.23 -2.69 1.27
N GLY A 247 9.28 -2.94 2.18
CA GLY A 247 9.48 -3.74 3.38
C GLY A 247 9.34 -2.98 4.71
N CYS A 248 8.98 -1.69 4.69
CA CYS A 248 8.66 -0.95 5.90
C CYS A 248 7.20 -1.12 6.33
N GLY A 249 6.90 -0.82 7.60
CA GLY A 249 5.53 -0.73 8.12
C GLY A 249 4.86 -2.07 8.45
N THR A 250 5.59 -3.20 8.39
CA THR A 250 5.12 -4.48 8.93
C THR A 250 5.21 -4.48 10.45
N LEU A 251 4.25 -5.13 11.11
CA LEU A 251 4.23 -5.24 12.58
C LEU A 251 4.64 -6.63 13.08
N ASP A 252 4.52 -7.63 12.20
CA ASP A 252 4.89 -9.01 12.44
C ASP A 252 5.41 -9.62 11.13
N ASP A 253 6.46 -10.42 11.24
CA ASP A 253 7.04 -11.16 10.12
C ASP A 253 6.52 -12.62 10.09
N ASP A 254 5.68 -13.02 11.06
CA ASP A 254 5.04 -14.33 11.08
C ASP A 254 3.92 -14.40 10.02
N HIS A 255 4.18 -15.10 8.92
CA HIS A 255 3.23 -15.34 7.84
C HIS A 255 3.24 -16.83 7.41
N LEU A 256 2.19 -17.25 6.70
CA LEU A 256 2.16 -18.61 6.14
C LEU A 256 3.29 -18.80 5.12
N ALA A 257 3.76 -20.04 4.98
CA ALA A 257 4.77 -20.39 3.99
C ALA A 257 4.25 -20.13 2.57
N GLY A 258 5.02 -19.38 1.78
CA GLY A 258 4.64 -18.93 0.44
C GLY A 258 3.95 -17.56 0.41
N GLU A 259 3.65 -16.99 1.58
CA GLU A 259 3.09 -15.65 1.74
C GLU A 259 4.14 -14.66 2.21
N THR A 260 3.76 -13.40 2.39
CA THR A 260 4.59 -12.35 3.00
C THR A 260 3.82 -11.65 4.12
N ALA A 261 4.51 -10.85 4.92
CA ALA A 261 3.88 -10.07 5.98
C ALA A 261 2.84 -9.08 5.44
N MET A 262 1.73 -8.96 6.16
CA MET A 262 0.73 -7.92 5.92
C MET A 262 1.30 -6.55 6.34
N PHE A 263 1.09 -5.53 5.52
CA PHE A 263 1.53 -4.16 5.85
C PHE A 263 0.42 -3.11 5.69
N GLY A 264 -0.76 -3.48 5.17
CA GLY A 264 -1.88 -2.55 5.05
C GLY A 264 -3.20 -3.18 4.66
N TYR A 265 -4.21 -2.34 4.54
CA TYR A 265 -5.54 -2.68 4.03
C TYR A 265 -5.85 -1.86 2.78
N ALA A 266 -6.39 -2.53 1.78
CA ALA A 266 -6.95 -1.87 0.61
C ALA A 266 -8.27 -1.17 0.94
N MET A 267 -8.68 -0.21 0.12
CA MET A 267 -9.93 0.52 0.31
C MET A 267 -11.20 -0.35 0.21
N ASP A 268 -11.09 -1.55 -0.36
CA ASP A 268 -12.15 -2.56 -0.39
C ASP A 268 -12.13 -3.51 0.82
N GLY A 269 -11.24 -3.27 1.79
CA GLY A 269 -11.10 -3.99 3.05
C GLY A 269 -10.24 -5.25 3.00
N PHE A 270 -9.76 -5.67 1.83
CA PHE A 270 -8.86 -6.81 1.77
C PHE A 270 -7.45 -6.46 2.26
N PRO A 271 -6.75 -7.39 2.93
CA PRO A 271 -5.35 -7.20 3.31
C PRO A 271 -4.43 -6.98 2.11
N ILE A 272 -3.39 -6.17 2.33
CA ILE A 272 -2.27 -6.00 1.40
C ILE A 272 -1.00 -6.48 2.12
N HIS A 273 -0.35 -7.44 1.50
CA HIS A 273 0.91 -8.03 1.93
C HIS A 273 2.07 -7.45 1.13
N LEU A 274 3.28 -7.56 1.66
CA LEU A 274 4.49 -7.13 0.97
C LEU A 274 4.67 -7.88 -0.38
N PRO A 275 5.49 -7.35 -1.31
CA PRO A 275 5.70 -8.02 -2.60
C PRO A 275 6.26 -9.43 -2.44
N LEU A 276 5.70 -10.37 -3.20
CA LEU A 276 6.34 -11.67 -3.42
C LEU A 276 7.56 -11.51 -4.33
N SER A 277 8.52 -12.42 -4.21
CA SER A 277 9.69 -12.45 -5.08
C SER A 277 10.14 -13.88 -5.41
N GLY A 278 10.95 -14.01 -6.46
CA GLY A 278 11.59 -15.27 -6.84
C GLY A 278 10.59 -16.43 -7.01
N ALA A 279 10.91 -17.57 -6.39
CA ALA A 279 10.15 -18.80 -6.55
C ALA A 279 8.72 -18.70 -5.98
N ASP A 280 8.50 -17.90 -4.93
CA ASP A 280 7.18 -17.75 -4.33
C ASP A 280 6.25 -16.98 -5.26
N LEU A 281 6.73 -15.90 -5.90
CA LEU A 281 5.97 -15.19 -6.93
C LEU A 281 5.62 -16.10 -8.12
N GLU A 282 6.58 -16.91 -8.58
CA GLU A 282 6.35 -17.86 -9.68
C GLU A 282 5.30 -18.93 -9.33
N ALA A 283 5.17 -19.28 -8.05
CA ALA A 283 4.26 -20.30 -7.55
C ALA A 283 2.88 -19.76 -7.15
N ALA A 284 2.76 -18.47 -6.78
CA ALA A 284 1.58 -17.91 -6.13
C ALA A 284 0.32 -17.84 -7.01
N ASN A 285 0.46 -17.93 -8.35
CA ASN A 285 -0.65 -17.86 -9.30
C ASN A 285 -1.60 -16.67 -9.01
N LEU A 286 -1.01 -15.49 -8.88
CA LEU A 286 -1.73 -14.24 -8.61
C LEU A 286 -2.69 -13.90 -9.75
N ASP A 287 -3.80 -13.28 -9.42
CA ASP A 287 -4.76 -12.76 -10.39
C ASP A 287 -4.29 -11.42 -11.00
N ASP A 288 -5.08 -10.86 -11.92
CA ASP A 288 -4.74 -9.63 -12.63
C ASP A 288 -4.58 -8.39 -11.71
N CYS A 289 -5.09 -8.45 -10.48
CA CYS A 289 -4.91 -7.39 -9.47
C CYS A 289 -3.75 -7.67 -8.50
N GLY A 290 -3.03 -8.78 -8.66
CA GLY A 290 -1.91 -9.16 -7.81
C GLY A 290 -2.30 -9.88 -6.52
N GLY A 291 -3.51 -10.46 -6.45
CA GLY A 291 -3.95 -11.20 -5.26
C GLY A 291 -4.36 -12.63 -5.56
N HIS A 292 -4.57 -13.42 -4.50
CA HIS A 292 -5.02 -14.81 -4.58
C HIS A 292 -5.72 -15.22 -3.28
N SER A 293 -6.30 -16.42 -3.25
CA SER A 293 -6.91 -16.96 -2.03
C SER A 293 -6.16 -18.16 -1.48
N VAL A 294 -5.85 -18.12 -0.19
CA VAL A 294 -5.13 -19.19 0.53
C VAL A 294 -6.01 -19.74 1.65
N ALA A 295 -6.03 -21.06 1.87
CA ALA A 295 -6.82 -21.61 2.98
C ALA A 295 -6.30 -21.08 4.34
N GLY A 296 -7.19 -20.53 5.17
CA GLY A 296 -6.86 -19.97 6.49
C GLY A 296 -6.71 -18.43 6.50
N ILE A 297 -6.15 -17.85 5.43
CA ILE A 297 -6.04 -16.38 5.26
C ILE A 297 -7.16 -15.85 4.37
N GLY A 298 -7.43 -16.59 3.28
CA GLY A 298 -8.27 -16.40 2.09
C GLY A 298 -7.76 -15.31 1.12
N TYR A 299 -8.66 -14.55 0.49
CA TYR A 299 -8.26 -13.52 -0.48
C TYR A 299 -7.49 -12.34 0.16
N HIS A 300 -6.34 -12.03 -0.41
CA HIS A 300 -5.51 -10.88 -0.08
C HIS A 300 -4.67 -10.48 -1.31
N TYR A 301 -4.13 -9.26 -1.30
CA TYR A 301 -3.21 -8.78 -2.32
C TYR A 301 -1.77 -8.93 -1.88
N HIS A 302 -0.86 -9.11 -2.84
CA HIS A 302 0.53 -8.71 -2.67
C HIS A 302 0.76 -7.38 -3.37
N ALA A 303 1.50 -6.49 -2.72
CA ALA A 303 1.98 -5.28 -3.35
C ALA A 303 2.78 -5.62 -4.61
N ASN A 304 2.64 -4.79 -5.64
CA ASN A 304 3.48 -4.89 -6.82
C ASN A 304 4.96 -4.65 -6.46
N ASP A 305 5.85 -5.12 -7.34
CA ASP A 305 7.24 -4.68 -7.33
C ASP A 305 7.31 -3.12 -7.33
N PRO A 306 8.09 -2.51 -6.43
CA PRO A 306 8.15 -1.05 -6.30
C PRO A 306 8.49 -0.31 -7.60
N SER A 307 9.22 -0.95 -8.52
CA SER A 307 9.51 -0.39 -9.86
C SER A 307 8.26 0.01 -10.63
N LYS A 308 7.09 -0.58 -10.33
CA LYS A 308 5.81 -0.24 -10.96
C LYS A 308 5.26 1.12 -10.57
N ASN A 309 5.84 1.77 -9.55
CA ASN A 309 5.35 3.04 -9.03
C ASN A 309 3.84 2.95 -8.71
N SER A 310 3.42 1.86 -8.07
CA SER A 310 2.05 1.65 -7.58
C SER A 310 2.02 0.41 -6.72
N VAL A 311 1.50 0.51 -5.49
CA VAL A 311 1.34 -0.67 -4.62
C VAL A 311 0.34 -1.67 -5.20
N LEU A 312 -0.80 -1.22 -5.72
CA LEU A 312 -1.81 -2.09 -6.34
C LEU A 312 -2.06 -1.73 -7.80
N THR A 313 -2.63 -2.67 -8.54
CA THR A 313 -3.08 -2.46 -9.93
C THR A 313 -4.59 -2.22 -10.01
N CYS A 314 -5.35 -2.94 -9.19
CA CYS A 314 -6.79 -2.81 -9.07
C CYS A 314 -7.28 -3.42 -7.75
N LEU A 315 -8.56 -3.17 -7.46
CA LEU A 315 -9.33 -3.72 -6.35
C LEU A 315 -10.29 -4.79 -6.88
N LYS A 316 -10.31 -5.95 -6.24
CA LYS A 316 -11.20 -7.09 -6.46
C LYS A 316 -12.41 -7.09 -5.55
N GLY A 317 -12.40 -6.32 -4.47
CA GLY A 317 -13.52 -6.18 -3.56
C GLY A 317 -14.47 -5.04 -3.93
N GLU A 318 -15.65 -5.10 -3.36
CA GLU A 318 -16.58 -3.99 -3.28
C GLU A 318 -16.05 -2.96 -2.28
N PHE A 319 -16.12 -1.69 -2.63
CA PHE A 319 -15.64 -0.59 -1.79
C PHE A 319 -16.80 0.29 -1.34
N VAL A 320 -16.56 1.12 -0.32
CA VAL A 320 -17.54 2.12 0.10
C VAL A 320 -17.63 3.21 -0.96
N ALA A 321 -18.79 3.35 -1.60
CA ALA A 321 -19.00 4.43 -2.54
C ALA A 321 -18.83 5.77 -1.81
N THR A 322 -17.87 6.59 -2.25
CA THR A 322 -17.79 7.96 -1.75
C THR A 322 -18.83 8.80 -2.49
N ASP A 323 -19.55 9.68 -1.79
CA ASP A 323 -20.51 10.62 -2.38
C ASP A 323 -19.87 11.59 -3.42
N ALA A 324 -18.55 11.50 -3.63
CA ALA A 324 -17.78 12.29 -4.59
C ALA A 324 -18.14 12.02 -6.07
N ALA A 325 -18.96 11.01 -6.37
CA ALA A 325 -19.51 10.79 -7.72
C ALA A 325 -20.43 11.92 -8.23
N GLN A 326 -20.72 12.96 -7.43
CA GLN A 326 -21.48 14.15 -7.87
C GLN A 326 -20.65 15.45 -7.97
N GLY A 327 -19.34 15.42 -7.74
CA GLY A 327 -18.50 16.62 -7.73
C GLY A 327 -17.19 16.40 -8.47
N GLY A 328 -17.22 16.37 -9.80
CA GLY A 328 -15.99 16.46 -10.58
C GLY A 328 -15.20 17.73 -10.20
N PRO A 329 -13.85 17.72 -10.34
CA PRO A 329 -13.05 18.90 -10.07
C PRO A 329 -13.59 20.10 -10.84
N PRO A 330 -13.59 21.33 -10.27
CA PRO A 330 -14.03 22.52 -10.98
C PRO A 330 -13.26 22.58 -12.31
N GLN A 331 -13.98 22.47 -13.42
CA GLN A 331 -13.39 22.78 -14.72
C GLN A 331 -12.89 24.22 -14.60
N GLY A 332 -11.57 24.38 -14.68
CA GLY A 332 -10.96 25.71 -14.72
C GLY A 332 -11.65 26.55 -15.80
N PRO A 333 -11.77 27.88 -15.59
CA PRO A 333 -12.42 28.73 -16.57
C PRO A 333 -11.78 28.53 -17.96
N PRO A 334 -12.58 28.51 -19.04
CA PRO A 334 -12.05 28.32 -20.39
C PRO A 334 -10.94 29.34 -20.67
N PRO A 335 -9.86 28.95 -21.40
CA PRO A 335 -8.81 29.88 -21.78
C PRO A 335 -9.42 31.11 -22.45
N GLY A 336 -9.19 32.28 -21.86
CA GLY A 336 -9.66 33.55 -22.37
C GLY A 336 -9.23 33.73 -23.82
N GLY A 337 -10.21 33.85 -24.71
CA GLY A 337 -9.97 34.09 -26.12
C GLY A 337 -9.14 35.36 -26.31
N ALA A 338 -8.04 35.22 -27.03
CA ALA A 338 -7.21 36.34 -27.46
C ALA A 338 -8.08 37.39 -28.19
N PRO A 339 -7.89 38.70 -27.94
CA PRO A 339 -8.57 39.74 -28.72
C PRO A 339 -8.14 39.65 -30.17
N GLY A 340 -9.09 39.37 -31.07
CA GLY A 340 -8.87 39.44 -32.52
C GLY A 340 -8.52 40.87 -32.96
N PRO A 341 -7.77 41.02 -34.07
CA PRO A 341 -7.31 42.33 -34.52
C PRO A 341 -8.48 43.19 -34.98
N ALA A 342 -8.52 44.43 -34.47
CA ALA A 342 -9.48 45.44 -34.87
C ALA A 342 -9.39 45.73 -36.38
N ARG A 343 -10.55 45.75 -37.05
CA ARG A 343 -10.77 46.46 -38.32
C ARG A 343 -11.64 47.67 -38.06
#